data_AF-A0A1V5WA64-F1
#
_entry.id   AF-A0A1V5WA64-F1
#
_cell.length_a   1.000
_cell.length_b   1.000
_cell.length_c   1.000
_cell.angle_alpha   90.00
_cell.angle_beta   90.00
_cell.angle_gamma   90.00
#
_symmetry.space_group_name_H-M   'P 1'
#
loop_
_entity.id
_entity.type
_entity.pdbx_description
1 polymer ?
#
loop_
_entity_poly.entity_id
_entity_poly.type
_entity_poly.pdbx_seq_one_letter_code
_entity_poly.pdbx_strand_id
1 'polypeptide(L)'
;MPNYGWPEPVASPEEWRQLLSAAEAFKTARPWIWMFETMLFAVQNPETDEVGFCSITGQGGEHFALIVYLGEEALGNYFSAVHGTHAVSFLEEREHGMLLLEAPQLQASFESPQALPAMDRRLVKEAKVRIRGRDLWPAFRSFMPGRAPWYLTRPQVRFLTVLLEQALIVAEMQLRENMLGSQGGDLPKTLQLLSRVYAEGVWSSVERTFTPRYPVFPTGTASADLAAVRRQLPLQDLQLQVHLALTPMPVEEGPLPPYLPYLLLVVDAESGMVAGAELLLAQPTLADLWPQVLPKLLEVFDRLQGRPKRIQLVSERLYHLLAAPLGELGVKLTRARTMPALEEALQGFEDWLATS
;
A
#
# COMPACT_ATOMS: atom_id res chain seq x y z
N MET A 1 8.94 11.31 19.87
CA MET A 1 8.25 10.11 19.37
C MET A 1 8.05 9.14 20.52
N PRO A 2 6.87 8.53 20.66
CA PRO A 2 6.63 7.48 21.65
C PRO A 2 7.65 6.36 21.50
N ASN A 3 8.08 5.76 22.61
CA ASN A 3 9.00 4.62 22.60
C ASN A 3 8.18 3.33 22.53
N TYR A 4 7.87 2.88 21.31
CA TYR A 4 7.11 1.65 21.09
C TYR A 4 7.94 0.41 21.44
N GLY A 5 7.27 -0.63 21.93
CA GLY A 5 7.87 -1.97 22.06
C GLY A 5 7.88 -2.72 20.72
N TRP A 6 8.64 -3.80 20.66
CA TRP A 6 8.57 -4.74 19.54
C TRP A 6 7.19 -5.42 19.51
N PRO A 7 6.60 -5.64 18.32
CA PRO A 7 5.35 -6.39 18.20
C PRO A 7 5.49 -7.82 18.72
N GLU A 8 4.47 -8.28 19.44
CA GLU A 8 4.42 -9.66 19.92
C GLU A 8 3.95 -10.63 18.81
N PRO A 9 4.44 -11.88 18.79
CA PRO A 9 5.53 -12.39 19.63
C PRO A 9 6.88 -11.78 19.26
N VAL A 10 7.68 -11.36 20.24
CA VAL A 10 8.98 -10.71 20.00
C VAL A 10 10.06 -11.70 19.55
N ALA A 11 10.85 -11.32 18.54
CA ALA A 11 11.97 -12.12 18.06
C ALA A 11 13.15 -12.11 19.04
N SER A 12 13.84 -13.24 19.13
CA SER A 12 15.05 -13.36 19.95
C SER A 12 16.21 -12.55 19.37
N PRO A 13 17.22 -12.18 20.19
CA PRO A 13 18.42 -11.53 19.71
C PRO A 13 19.17 -12.31 18.62
N GLU A 14 19.05 -13.64 18.60
CA GLU A 14 19.69 -14.48 17.58
C GLU A 14 18.94 -14.43 16.25
N GLU A 15 17.60 -14.50 16.26
CA GLU A 15 16.79 -14.35 15.04
C GLU A 15 17.00 -12.97 14.39
N TRP A 16 17.11 -11.92 15.19
CA TRP A 16 17.48 -10.59 14.69
C TRP A 16 18.89 -10.55 14.08
N ARG A 17 19.84 -11.26 14.68
CA ARG A 17 21.23 -11.34 14.20
C ARG A 17 21.30 -12.08 12.87
N GLN A 18 20.50 -13.13 12.70
CA GLN A 18 20.35 -13.86 11.43
C GLN A 18 19.75 -12.96 10.33
N LEU A 19 18.65 -12.26 10.61
CA LEU A 19 18.03 -11.34 9.66
C LEU A 19 19.01 -10.24 9.20
N LEU A 20 19.72 -9.60 10.15
CA LEU A 20 20.71 -8.57 9.84
C LEU A 20 21.89 -9.12 9.03
N SER A 21 22.32 -10.35 9.30
CA SER A 21 23.38 -11.00 8.51
C SER A 21 22.91 -11.29 7.08
N ALA A 22 21.69 -11.79 6.90
CA ALA A 22 21.10 -12.01 5.58
C ALA A 22 20.94 -10.70 4.80
N ALA A 23 20.49 -9.63 5.47
CA ALA A 23 20.37 -8.30 4.87
C ALA A 23 21.74 -7.73 4.47
N GLU A 24 22.79 -7.92 5.28
CA GLU A 24 24.15 -7.48 4.95
C GLU A 24 24.71 -8.27 3.75
N ALA A 25 24.43 -9.57 3.65
CA ALA A 25 24.80 -10.38 2.50
C ALA A 25 24.08 -9.90 1.22
N PHE A 26 22.77 -9.66 1.31
CA PHE A 26 21.96 -9.10 0.21
C PHE A 26 22.51 -7.74 -0.25
N LYS A 27 22.76 -6.83 0.69
CA LYS A 27 23.38 -5.54 0.41
C LYS A 27 24.74 -5.65 -0.24
N THR A 28 25.57 -6.59 0.23
CA THR A 28 26.91 -6.79 -0.33
C THR A 28 26.86 -7.29 -1.77
N ALA A 29 25.91 -8.15 -2.10
CA ALA A 29 25.70 -8.65 -3.46
C ALA A 29 25.13 -7.58 -4.40
N ARG A 30 24.36 -6.61 -3.88
CA ARG A 30 23.71 -5.52 -4.65
C ARG A 30 22.90 -6.04 -5.84
N PRO A 31 21.97 -7.00 -5.63
CA PRO A 31 21.23 -7.64 -6.73
C PRO A 31 20.42 -6.65 -7.58
N TRP A 32 20.00 -5.53 -6.99
CA TRP A 32 19.34 -4.41 -7.69
C TRP A 32 20.17 -3.76 -8.82
N ILE A 33 21.44 -4.12 -8.99
CA ILE A 33 22.22 -3.69 -10.16
C ILE A 33 21.76 -4.41 -11.44
N TRP A 34 21.29 -5.65 -11.35
CA TRP A 34 20.88 -6.47 -12.50
C TRP A 34 19.45 -7.03 -12.41
N MET A 35 18.83 -6.98 -11.23
CA MET A 35 17.43 -7.32 -11.00
C MET A 35 16.55 -6.08 -11.14
N PHE A 36 15.34 -6.28 -11.64
CA PHE A 36 14.34 -5.23 -11.85
C PHE A 36 13.08 -5.56 -11.05
N GLU A 37 12.32 -4.54 -10.69
CA GLU A 37 11.11 -4.69 -9.87
C GLU A 37 9.99 -5.50 -10.55
N THR A 38 10.06 -5.65 -11.87
CA THR A 38 9.20 -6.50 -12.70
C THR A 38 9.68 -7.94 -12.81
N MET A 39 10.91 -8.28 -12.39
CA MET A 39 11.44 -9.64 -12.38
C MET A 39 11.01 -10.37 -11.10
N LEU A 40 9.71 -10.66 -11.02
CA LEU A 40 9.13 -11.34 -9.87
C LEU A 40 9.59 -12.79 -9.75
N PHE A 41 9.69 -13.27 -8.53
CA PHE A 41 9.86 -14.68 -8.18
C PHE A 41 9.11 -14.98 -6.89
N ALA A 42 8.87 -16.26 -6.60
CA ALA A 42 8.14 -16.68 -5.41
C ALA A 42 9.03 -17.42 -4.42
N VAL A 43 8.78 -17.23 -3.13
CA VAL A 43 9.43 -17.99 -2.06
C VAL A 43 8.34 -18.47 -1.09
N GLN A 44 8.30 -19.77 -0.87
CA GLN A 44 7.40 -20.38 0.11
C GLN A 44 7.93 -20.16 1.53
N ASN A 45 7.05 -19.77 2.44
CA ASN A 45 7.33 -19.79 3.86
C ASN A 45 7.39 -21.25 4.35
N PRO A 46 8.55 -21.74 4.84
CA PRO A 46 8.68 -23.12 5.27
C PRO A 46 7.88 -23.46 6.54
N GLU A 47 7.37 -22.45 7.26
CA GLU A 47 6.61 -22.64 8.50
C GLU A 47 5.10 -22.63 8.29
N THR A 48 4.61 -21.95 7.26
CA THR A 48 3.16 -21.69 7.07
C THR A 48 2.65 -22.04 5.67
N ASP A 49 3.53 -22.41 4.74
CA ASP A 49 3.25 -22.58 3.31
C ASP A 49 2.75 -21.32 2.57
N GLU A 50 2.63 -20.19 3.27
CA GLU A 50 2.33 -18.89 2.65
C GLU A 50 3.40 -18.53 1.62
N VAL A 51 2.97 -18.01 0.47
CA VAL A 51 3.89 -17.62 -0.60
C VAL A 51 4.13 -16.11 -0.55
N GLY A 52 5.40 -15.72 -0.49
CA GLY A 52 5.84 -14.35 -0.72
C GLY A 52 6.26 -14.16 -2.17
N PHE A 53 5.69 -13.16 -2.84
CA PHE A 53 6.07 -12.73 -4.18
C PHE A 53 7.10 -11.60 -4.08
N CYS A 54 8.33 -11.91 -4.44
CA CYS A 54 9.49 -11.06 -4.26
C CYS A 54 9.73 -10.15 -5.46
N SER A 55 9.99 -8.88 -5.19
CA SER A 55 10.42 -7.85 -6.14
C SER A 55 11.68 -7.18 -5.58
N ILE A 56 12.72 -7.07 -6.41
CA ILE A 56 13.95 -6.37 -6.04
C ILE A 56 13.97 -5.04 -6.79
N THR A 57 14.00 -3.94 -6.05
CA THR A 57 14.03 -2.57 -6.59
C THR A 57 15.30 -1.83 -6.17
N GLY A 58 15.62 -0.75 -6.90
CA GLY A 58 16.79 0.08 -6.64
C GLY A 58 17.63 0.41 -7.86
N GLN A 59 17.28 -0.08 -9.06
CA GLN A 59 18.02 0.27 -10.28
C GLN A 59 17.98 1.79 -10.56
N GLY A 60 16.84 2.43 -10.28
CA GLY A 60 16.67 3.88 -10.40
C GLY A 60 17.45 4.70 -9.36
N GLY A 61 18.05 4.06 -8.35
CA GLY A 61 18.91 4.69 -7.35
C GLY A 61 18.18 5.37 -6.19
N GLU A 62 16.85 5.38 -6.17
CA GLU A 62 16.05 6.10 -5.17
C GLU A 62 15.63 5.23 -3.98
N HIS A 63 15.25 3.97 -4.22
CA HIS A 63 14.81 3.05 -3.17
C HIS A 63 15.40 1.65 -3.38
N PHE A 64 16.35 1.26 -2.53
CA PHE A 64 16.98 -0.07 -2.58
C PHE A 64 16.25 -1.00 -1.62
N ALA A 65 15.55 -2.01 -2.15
CA ALA A 65 14.79 -2.92 -1.30
C ALA A 65 14.56 -4.31 -1.91
N LEU A 66 14.34 -5.28 -1.03
CA LEU A 66 13.54 -6.46 -1.31
C LEU A 66 12.12 -6.19 -0.79
N ILE A 67 11.15 -6.14 -1.69
CA ILE A 67 9.72 -6.02 -1.40
C ILE A 67 9.06 -7.37 -1.60
N VAL A 68 8.27 -7.83 -0.64
CA VAL A 68 7.63 -9.14 -0.66
C VAL A 68 6.13 -8.98 -0.45
N TYR A 69 5.36 -9.20 -1.51
CA TYR A 69 3.89 -9.19 -1.48
C TYR A 69 3.39 -10.54 -0.96
N LEU A 70 2.60 -10.53 0.12
CA LEU A 70 2.17 -11.75 0.81
C LEU A 70 0.85 -12.27 0.24
N GLY A 71 0.89 -13.45 -0.38
CA GLY A 71 -0.30 -14.11 -0.95
C GLY A 71 -0.83 -13.48 -2.24
N GLU A 72 -1.80 -14.15 -2.87
CA GLU A 72 -2.27 -13.77 -4.22
C GLU A 72 -3.06 -12.46 -4.25
N GLU A 73 -3.60 -12.01 -3.12
CA GLU A 73 -4.24 -10.69 -2.98
C GLU A 73 -3.22 -9.56 -3.10
N ALA A 74 -2.10 -9.65 -2.37
CA ALA A 74 -1.03 -8.67 -2.49
C ALA A 74 -0.41 -8.68 -3.89
N LEU A 75 -0.31 -9.86 -4.53
CA LEU A 75 0.10 -9.98 -5.94
C LEU A 75 -0.87 -9.26 -6.89
N GLY A 76 -2.18 -9.38 -6.67
CA GLY A 76 -3.18 -8.65 -7.45
C GLY A 76 -3.05 -7.14 -7.29
N ASN A 77 -2.85 -6.66 -6.06
CA ASN A 77 -2.61 -5.23 -5.78
C ASN A 77 -1.35 -4.73 -6.50
N TYR A 78 -0.26 -5.49 -6.49
CA TYR A 78 0.96 -5.16 -7.23
C TYR A 78 0.68 -4.96 -8.73
N PHE A 79 0.02 -5.92 -9.39
CA PHE A 79 -0.29 -5.77 -10.82
C PHE A 79 -1.26 -4.64 -11.10
N SER A 80 -2.24 -4.39 -10.23
CA SER A 80 -3.13 -3.23 -10.35
C SER A 80 -2.40 -1.90 -10.18
N ALA A 81 -1.39 -1.83 -9.31
CA ALA A 81 -0.56 -0.65 -9.15
C ALA A 81 0.37 -0.43 -10.36
N VAL A 82 1.06 -1.49 -10.82
CA VAL A 82 1.95 -1.43 -11.99
C VAL A 82 1.17 -1.11 -13.27
N HIS A 83 -0.03 -1.68 -13.46
CA HIS A 83 -0.90 -1.30 -14.59
C HIS A 83 -1.25 0.19 -14.54
N GLY A 84 -1.38 0.72 -13.33
CA GLY A 84 -1.60 2.12 -13.04
C GLY A 84 -0.47 3.08 -13.40
N THR A 85 0.74 2.62 -13.69
CA THR A 85 1.81 3.52 -14.15
C THR A 85 1.52 4.07 -15.56
N HIS A 86 0.51 3.56 -16.24
CA HIS A 86 -0.05 4.12 -17.46
C HIS A 86 -1.12 5.21 -17.20
N ALA A 87 -1.37 5.56 -15.93
CA ALA A 87 -2.26 6.64 -15.54
C ALA A 87 -1.90 7.95 -16.25
N VAL A 88 -2.92 8.71 -16.61
CA VAL A 88 -2.76 9.96 -17.37
C VAL A 88 -3.04 11.19 -16.53
N SER A 89 -3.53 11.02 -15.29
CA SER A 89 -3.80 12.10 -14.37
C SER A 89 -3.17 11.87 -12.99
N PHE A 90 -2.95 12.99 -12.30
CA PHE A 90 -2.37 13.05 -10.97
C PHE A 90 -3.12 12.20 -9.93
N LEU A 91 -4.46 12.22 -9.97
CA LEU A 91 -5.28 11.46 -9.01
C LEU A 91 -5.33 9.96 -9.33
N GLU A 92 -5.31 9.58 -10.61
CA GLU A 92 -5.20 8.17 -11.02
C GLU A 92 -3.86 7.59 -10.53
N GLU A 93 -2.75 8.28 -10.79
CA GLU A 93 -1.41 7.85 -10.36
C GLU A 93 -1.35 7.60 -8.84
N ARG A 94 -1.92 8.53 -8.06
CA ARG A 94 -1.98 8.38 -6.60
C ARG A 94 -2.86 7.22 -6.16
N GLU A 95 -4.01 7.01 -6.79
CA GLU A 95 -4.87 5.88 -6.48
C GLU A 95 -4.17 4.54 -6.72
N HIS A 96 -3.43 4.42 -7.82
CA HIS A 96 -2.65 3.23 -8.09
C HIS A 96 -1.46 3.07 -7.13
N GLY A 97 -0.77 4.15 -6.76
CA GLY A 97 0.27 4.13 -5.73
C GLY A 97 -0.25 3.69 -4.36
N MET A 98 -1.48 4.07 -4.00
CA MET A 98 -2.12 3.63 -2.75
C MET A 98 -2.30 2.10 -2.69
N LEU A 99 -2.53 1.41 -3.82
CA LEU A 99 -2.70 -0.04 -3.85
C LEU A 99 -1.45 -0.79 -3.37
N LEU A 100 -0.24 -0.23 -3.57
CA LEU A 100 1.00 -0.81 -3.03
C LEU A 100 1.07 -0.71 -1.50
N LEU A 101 0.57 0.39 -0.93
CA LEU A 101 0.51 0.59 0.52
C LEU A 101 -0.62 -0.23 1.16
N GLU A 102 -1.68 -0.50 0.41
CA GLU A 102 -2.79 -1.38 0.81
C GLU A 102 -2.50 -2.87 0.59
N ALA A 103 -1.38 -3.23 -0.05
CA ALA A 103 -0.97 -4.62 -0.19
C ALA A 103 -0.29 -5.11 1.11
N PRO A 104 -0.71 -6.26 1.68
CA PRO A 104 0.06 -6.92 2.72
C PRO A 104 1.46 -7.26 2.22
N GLN A 105 2.50 -6.68 2.83
CA GLN A 105 3.89 -6.89 2.38
C GLN A 105 4.91 -6.86 3.52
N LEU A 106 6.03 -7.54 3.31
CA LEU A 106 7.25 -7.38 4.09
C LEU A 106 8.30 -6.67 3.24
N GLN A 107 9.08 -5.80 3.86
CA GLN A 107 10.18 -5.11 3.19
C GLN A 107 11.47 -5.18 4.00
N ALA A 108 12.56 -5.44 3.29
CA ALA A 108 13.92 -5.14 3.73
C ALA A 108 14.46 -4.03 2.82
N SER A 109 14.46 -2.80 3.30
CA SER A 109 15.00 -1.65 2.57
C SER A 109 16.36 -1.23 3.13
N PHE A 110 17.12 -0.47 2.33
CA PHE A 110 18.47 -0.03 2.68
C PHE A 110 18.55 1.49 2.65
N GLU A 111 18.47 2.08 3.84
CA GLU A 111 18.21 3.50 4.05
C GLU A 111 19.47 4.28 4.46
N SER A 112 19.38 5.61 4.43
CA SER A 112 20.38 6.43 5.10
C SER A 112 20.28 6.26 6.63
N PRO A 113 21.41 6.25 7.37
CA PRO A 113 21.38 6.15 8.83
C PRO A 113 20.58 7.27 9.51
N GLN A 114 20.51 8.44 8.88
CA GLN A 114 19.80 9.62 9.37
C GLN A 114 18.27 9.45 9.25
N ALA A 115 17.81 8.71 8.24
CA ALA A 115 16.40 8.38 8.05
C ALA A 115 15.89 7.29 9.01
N LEU A 116 16.78 6.53 9.66
CA LEU A 116 16.38 5.44 10.54
C LEU A 116 15.78 5.93 11.88
N PRO A 117 14.58 5.44 12.24
CA PRO A 117 14.04 5.61 13.58
C PRO A 117 14.97 5.07 14.67
N ALA A 118 14.78 5.57 15.90
CA ALA A 118 15.62 5.20 17.04
C ALA A 118 15.60 3.69 17.33
N MET A 119 14.48 3.01 17.10
CA MET A 119 14.35 1.58 17.36
C MET A 119 15.17 0.74 16.36
N ASP A 120 15.22 1.10 15.08
CA ASP A 120 16.07 0.41 14.09
C ASP A 120 17.56 0.60 14.37
N ARG A 121 17.96 1.83 14.76
CA ARG A 121 19.35 2.09 15.19
C ARG A 121 19.73 1.27 16.41
N ARG A 122 18.80 1.08 17.35
CA ARG A 122 18.98 0.25 18.53
C ARG A 122 19.14 -1.22 18.16
N LEU A 123 18.29 -1.73 17.26
CA LEU A 123 18.36 -3.10 16.75
C LEU A 123 19.75 -3.44 16.21
N VAL A 124 20.27 -2.61 15.31
CA VAL A 124 21.61 -2.81 14.71
C VAL A 124 22.70 -2.82 15.78
N LYS A 125 22.63 -1.90 16.75
CA LYS A 125 23.63 -1.80 17.84
C LYS A 125 23.60 -3.03 18.76
N GLU A 126 22.42 -3.52 19.13
CA GLU A 126 22.25 -4.63 20.07
C GLU A 126 22.57 -5.99 19.45
N ALA A 127 22.30 -6.17 18.16
CA ALA A 127 22.58 -7.41 17.45
C ALA A 127 24.09 -7.69 17.30
N LYS A 128 24.95 -6.67 17.46
CA LYS A 128 26.41 -6.76 17.29
C LYS A 128 26.83 -7.25 15.89
N VAL A 129 25.99 -7.04 14.88
CA VAL A 129 26.33 -7.31 13.47
C VAL A 129 27.06 -6.10 12.91
N ARG A 130 28.18 -6.35 12.21
CA ARG A 130 28.93 -5.29 11.54
C ARG A 130 28.26 -4.93 10.21
N ILE A 131 27.54 -3.81 10.19
CA ILE A 131 27.02 -3.20 8.96
C ILE A 131 28.17 -2.48 8.24
N ARG A 132 28.50 -2.87 7.02
CA ARG A 132 29.56 -2.23 6.23
C ARG A 132 29.02 -1.01 5.48
N GLY A 133 29.91 -0.03 5.28
CA GLY A 133 29.56 1.22 4.59
C GLY A 133 29.02 2.29 5.54
N ARG A 134 29.01 3.54 5.05
CA ARG A 134 28.47 4.69 5.78
C ARG A 134 26.97 4.87 5.55
N ASP A 135 26.46 4.35 4.44
CA ASP A 135 25.06 4.42 4.00
C ASP A 135 24.47 3.01 3.83
N LEU A 136 23.19 2.91 3.42
CA LEU A 136 22.48 1.65 3.16
C LEU A 136 22.38 0.76 4.41
N TRP A 137 21.83 1.32 5.49
CA TRP A 137 21.51 0.57 6.69
C TRP A 137 20.18 -0.17 6.52
N PRO A 138 20.11 -1.44 6.92
CA PRO A 138 18.88 -2.21 6.75
C PRO A 138 17.76 -1.66 7.64
N ALA A 139 16.59 -1.50 7.05
CA ALA A 139 15.32 -1.24 7.73
C ALA A 139 14.33 -2.34 7.38
N PHE A 140 13.54 -2.78 8.36
CA PHE A 140 12.61 -3.88 8.18
C PHE A 140 11.20 -3.45 8.53
N ARG A 141 10.26 -3.60 7.60
CA ARG A 141 8.87 -3.18 7.81
C ARG A 141 7.87 -4.23 7.37
N SER A 142 6.81 -4.35 8.16
CA SER A 142 5.57 -5.02 7.81
C SER A 142 4.55 -3.94 7.43
N PHE A 143 3.91 -4.11 6.29
CA PHE A 143 2.82 -3.25 5.84
C PHE A 143 1.52 -4.03 5.99
N MET A 144 0.57 -3.38 6.65
CA MET A 144 -0.78 -3.90 6.82
C MET A 144 -1.75 -2.90 6.20
N PRO A 145 -2.78 -3.34 5.46
CA PRO A 145 -3.70 -2.44 4.79
C PRO A 145 -4.33 -1.45 5.77
N GLY A 146 -4.27 -0.14 5.44
CA GLY A 146 -4.80 0.94 6.26
C GLY A 146 -4.00 1.26 7.54
N ARG A 147 -2.79 0.71 7.68
CA ARG A 147 -1.91 0.92 8.85
C ARG A 147 -0.59 1.55 8.44
N ALA A 148 0.05 2.23 9.38
CA ALA A 148 1.40 2.72 9.19
C ALA A 148 2.38 1.53 9.03
N PRO A 149 3.43 1.66 8.18
CA PRO A 149 4.49 0.67 8.10
C PRO A 149 5.08 0.42 9.50
N TRP A 150 5.14 -0.84 9.91
CA TRP A 150 5.43 -1.19 11.30
C TRP A 150 6.58 -2.19 11.44
N TYR A 151 7.03 -2.37 12.67
CA TYR A 151 8.07 -3.32 13.00
C TYR A 151 7.60 -4.77 12.85
N LEU A 152 8.56 -5.69 12.77
CA LEU A 152 8.27 -7.11 12.54
C LEU A 152 7.96 -7.86 13.83
N THR A 153 7.01 -8.80 13.73
CA THR A 153 6.83 -9.89 14.70
C THR A 153 7.88 -10.99 14.47
N ARG A 154 8.04 -11.91 15.43
CA ARG A 154 8.97 -13.04 15.33
C ARG A 154 8.78 -13.92 14.09
N PRO A 155 7.56 -14.36 13.71
CA PRO A 155 7.36 -15.11 12.47
C PRO A 155 7.82 -14.33 11.23
N GLN A 156 7.56 -13.02 11.20
CA GLN A 156 7.96 -12.16 10.09
C GLN A 156 9.48 -11.97 10.02
N VAL A 157 10.18 -11.88 11.16
CA VAL A 157 11.66 -11.85 11.20
C VAL A 157 12.25 -13.12 10.59
N ARG A 158 11.72 -14.30 10.99
CA ARG A 158 12.17 -15.59 10.44
C ARG A 158 11.90 -15.67 8.94
N PHE A 159 10.69 -15.31 8.51
CA PHE A 159 10.35 -15.40 7.10
C PHE A 159 11.14 -14.41 6.24
N LEU A 160 11.31 -13.15 6.69
CA LEU A 160 12.11 -12.17 5.95
C LEU A 160 13.59 -12.56 5.84
N THR A 161 14.10 -13.30 6.83
CA THR A 161 15.44 -13.90 6.76
C THR A 161 15.53 -14.90 5.62
N VAL A 162 14.59 -15.86 5.57
CA VAL A 162 14.48 -16.84 4.48
C VAL A 162 14.33 -16.15 3.12
N LEU A 163 13.50 -15.11 3.04
CA LEU A 163 13.25 -14.35 1.83
C LEU A 163 14.54 -13.71 1.28
N LEU A 164 15.36 -13.09 2.14
CA LEU A 164 16.64 -12.50 1.74
C LEU A 164 17.64 -13.57 1.26
N GLU A 165 17.72 -14.70 1.96
CA GLU A 165 18.61 -15.81 1.60
C GLU A 165 18.20 -16.44 0.25
N GLN A 166 16.91 -16.71 0.05
CA GLN A 166 16.42 -17.27 -1.21
C GLN A 166 16.48 -16.25 -2.35
N ALA A 167 16.28 -14.96 -2.08
CA ALA A 167 16.42 -13.90 -3.06
C ALA A 167 17.85 -13.81 -3.63
N LEU A 168 18.87 -14.03 -2.79
CA LEU A 168 20.26 -14.09 -3.26
C LEU A 168 20.50 -15.24 -4.24
N ILE A 169 19.96 -16.43 -3.95
CA ILE A 169 20.07 -17.60 -4.82
C ILE A 169 19.39 -17.33 -6.17
N VAL A 170 18.17 -16.78 -6.15
CA VAL A 170 17.43 -16.45 -7.36
C VAL A 170 18.13 -15.34 -8.16
N ALA A 171 18.64 -14.30 -7.50
CA ALA A 171 19.38 -13.24 -8.18
C ALA A 171 20.65 -13.77 -8.85
N GLU A 172 21.35 -14.72 -8.24
CA GLU A 172 22.51 -15.39 -8.83
C GLU A 172 22.12 -16.27 -10.02
N MET A 173 21.04 -17.04 -9.92
CA MET A 173 20.48 -17.81 -11.05
C MET A 173 20.13 -16.87 -12.21
N GLN A 174 19.49 -15.74 -11.92
CA GLN A 174 19.14 -14.75 -12.94
C GLN A 174 20.38 -14.19 -13.64
N LEU A 175 21.44 -13.88 -12.88
CA LEU A 175 22.69 -13.36 -13.44
C LEU A 175 23.40 -14.38 -14.36
N ARG A 176 23.35 -15.68 -14.02
CA ARG A 176 24.07 -16.73 -14.74
C ARG A 176 23.27 -17.33 -15.90
N GLU A 177 21.96 -17.46 -15.74
CA GLU A 177 21.11 -18.30 -16.58
C GLU A 177 19.94 -17.52 -17.21
N ASN A 178 19.69 -16.27 -16.80
CA ASN A 178 18.61 -15.42 -17.30
C ASN A 178 17.22 -16.09 -17.25
N MET A 179 16.90 -16.65 -16.07
CA MET A 179 15.71 -17.47 -15.81
C MET A 179 14.41 -16.70 -15.55
N LEU A 180 14.48 -15.40 -15.24
CA LEU A 180 13.33 -14.56 -14.92
C LEU A 180 12.94 -13.68 -16.11
N GLY A 181 11.66 -13.75 -16.46
CA GLY A 181 11.03 -12.80 -17.37
C GLY A 181 10.56 -11.53 -16.65
N SER A 182 10.58 -10.40 -17.34
CA SER A 182 9.94 -9.16 -16.87
C SER A 182 8.42 -9.31 -16.92
N GLN A 183 7.74 -9.02 -15.81
CA GLN A 183 6.29 -9.03 -15.64
C GLN A 183 5.82 -7.58 -15.51
N GLY A 184 5.21 -7.01 -16.55
CA GLY A 184 4.75 -5.61 -16.50
C GLY A 184 3.64 -5.29 -17.51
N GLY A 185 2.90 -4.21 -17.23
CA GLY A 185 1.93 -3.58 -18.13
C GLY A 185 0.53 -4.21 -18.17
N ASP A 186 0.42 -5.53 -18.05
CA ASP A 186 -0.85 -6.25 -18.15
C ASP A 186 -1.40 -6.74 -16.79
N LEU A 187 -2.70 -7.04 -16.75
CA LEU A 187 -3.37 -7.74 -15.65
C LEU A 187 -3.48 -9.24 -15.99
N PRO A 188 -2.47 -10.08 -15.65
CA PRO A 188 -2.47 -11.50 -16.00
C PRO A 188 -3.52 -12.34 -15.25
N LYS A 189 -4.30 -13.14 -15.97
CA LYS A 189 -5.20 -14.14 -15.36
C LYS A 189 -4.45 -15.23 -14.60
N THR A 190 -3.27 -15.61 -15.12
CA THR A 190 -2.37 -16.59 -14.52
C THR A 190 -0.94 -16.14 -14.74
N LEU A 191 -0.06 -16.47 -13.79
CA LEU A 191 1.34 -16.07 -13.81
C LEU A 191 2.21 -17.28 -13.48
N GLN A 192 3.18 -17.58 -14.35
CA GLN A 192 4.21 -18.58 -14.05
C GLN A 192 5.43 -17.88 -13.45
N LEU A 193 5.87 -18.33 -12.29
CA LEU A 193 7.04 -17.80 -11.60
C LEU A 193 7.97 -18.93 -11.15
N LEU A 194 9.27 -18.68 -11.32
CA LEU A 194 10.30 -19.40 -10.62
C LEU A 194 10.05 -19.29 -9.11
N SER A 195 9.93 -20.45 -8.47
CA SER A 195 9.54 -20.56 -7.07
C SER A 195 10.58 -21.35 -6.28
N ARG A 196 11.00 -20.79 -5.15
CA ARG A 196 11.81 -21.49 -4.14
C ARG A 196 10.87 -22.20 -3.18
N VAL A 197 10.89 -23.53 -3.20
CA VAL A 197 9.99 -24.42 -2.45
C VAL A 197 10.81 -25.25 -1.47
N TYR A 198 10.35 -25.33 -0.22
CA TYR A 198 10.96 -26.14 0.83
C TYR A 198 10.12 -27.39 1.08
N ALA A 199 10.69 -28.55 0.82
CA ALA A 199 10.04 -29.83 1.04
C ALA A 199 11.06 -30.85 1.53
N GLU A 200 10.66 -31.70 2.49
CA GLU A 200 11.48 -32.81 3.00
C GLU A 200 12.89 -32.38 3.48
N GLY A 201 13.02 -31.16 4.00
CA GLY A 201 14.29 -30.63 4.49
C GLY A 201 15.16 -29.96 3.43
N VAL A 202 14.71 -29.88 2.18
CA VAL A 202 15.51 -29.43 1.03
C VAL A 202 14.80 -28.31 0.27
N TRP A 203 15.58 -27.30 -0.14
CA TRP A 203 15.12 -26.25 -1.04
C TRP A 203 15.29 -26.66 -2.50
N SER A 204 14.26 -26.42 -3.31
CA SER A 204 14.29 -26.64 -4.76
C SER A 204 13.78 -25.41 -5.52
N SER A 205 14.20 -25.28 -6.78
CA SER A 205 13.66 -24.33 -7.75
C SER A 205 12.66 -25.06 -8.64
N VAL A 206 11.42 -24.56 -8.71
CA VAL A 206 10.37 -25.12 -9.56
C VAL A 206 9.56 -24.00 -10.21
N GLU A 207 9.05 -24.23 -11.41
CA GLU A 207 8.04 -23.35 -12.00
C GLU A 207 6.68 -23.62 -11.35
N ARG A 208 6.01 -22.57 -10.85
CA ARG A 208 4.64 -22.66 -10.34
C ARG A 208 3.76 -21.64 -11.02
N THR A 209 2.50 -22.04 -11.25
CA THR A 209 1.46 -21.14 -11.74
C THR A 209 0.65 -20.58 -10.57
N PHE A 210 0.43 -19.28 -10.58
CA PHE A 210 -0.36 -18.53 -9.62
C PHE A 210 -1.49 -17.79 -10.32
N THR A 211 -2.55 -17.47 -9.58
CA THR A 211 -3.67 -16.66 -10.05
C THR A 211 -3.77 -15.42 -9.16
N PRO A 212 -3.31 -14.24 -9.63
CA PRO A 212 -3.48 -13.00 -8.87
C PRO A 212 -4.96 -12.75 -8.52
N ARG A 213 -5.21 -12.26 -7.31
CA ARG A 213 -6.55 -11.87 -6.85
C ARG A 213 -6.64 -10.35 -6.84
N TYR A 214 -7.26 -9.79 -7.87
CA TYR A 214 -7.38 -8.35 -8.04
C TYR A 214 -8.33 -7.72 -7.02
N PRO A 215 -8.10 -6.44 -6.65
CA PRO A 215 -9.02 -5.69 -5.80
C PRO A 215 -10.45 -5.76 -6.32
N VAL A 216 -11.37 -6.15 -5.43
CA VAL A 216 -12.81 -6.03 -5.70
C VAL A 216 -13.28 -4.70 -5.14
N PHE A 217 -13.83 -3.86 -6.01
CA PHE A 217 -14.31 -2.55 -5.57
C PHE A 217 -15.62 -2.69 -4.79
N PRO A 218 -15.72 -2.02 -3.62
CA PRO A 218 -16.93 -2.07 -2.83
C PRO A 218 -18.07 -1.44 -3.63
N THR A 219 -19.22 -2.12 -3.63
CA THR A 219 -20.44 -1.57 -4.24
C THR A 219 -21.29 -0.96 -3.14
N GLY A 220 -21.74 0.27 -3.37
CA GLY A 220 -22.69 0.90 -2.45
C GLY A 220 -24.00 0.15 -2.51
N THR A 221 -24.43 -0.37 -1.36
CA THR A 221 -25.81 -0.83 -1.21
C THR A 221 -26.65 0.35 -0.75
N ALA A 222 -27.90 0.41 -1.23
CA ALA A 222 -28.89 1.33 -0.70
C ALA A 222 -29.24 0.91 0.73
N SER A 223 -28.52 1.42 1.72
CA SER A 223 -28.80 1.16 3.14
C SER A 223 -28.53 2.39 4.00
N ALA A 224 -29.51 3.29 3.95
CA ALA A 224 -29.93 4.34 4.88
C ALA A 224 -31.23 4.89 4.27
N ASP A 225 -32.06 5.65 4.99
CA ASP A 225 -33.24 6.29 4.38
C ASP A 225 -32.82 7.43 3.44
N LEU A 226 -32.15 7.11 2.32
CA LEU A 226 -31.75 8.05 1.27
C LEU A 226 -32.97 8.76 0.69
N ALA A 227 -34.15 8.13 0.75
CA ALA A 227 -35.41 8.76 0.42
C ALA A 227 -35.78 9.90 1.39
N ALA A 228 -35.52 9.76 2.70
CA ALA A 228 -35.64 10.86 3.65
C ALA A 228 -34.60 11.95 3.37
N VAL A 229 -33.34 11.59 3.15
CA VAL A 229 -32.28 12.56 2.82
C VAL A 229 -32.66 13.37 1.58
N ARG A 230 -33.15 12.71 0.52
CA ARG A 230 -33.61 13.37 -0.72
C ARG A 230 -34.81 14.29 -0.51
N ARG A 231 -35.69 13.98 0.44
CA ARG A 231 -36.85 14.82 0.82
C ARG A 231 -36.43 16.03 1.63
N GLN A 232 -35.45 15.86 2.52
CA GLN A 232 -34.96 16.90 3.42
C GLN A 232 -34.02 17.88 2.72
N LEU A 233 -33.09 17.37 1.90
CA LEU A 233 -32.06 18.15 1.24
C LEU A 233 -32.49 18.50 -0.19
N PRO A 234 -32.75 19.79 -0.49
CA PRO A 234 -33.10 20.22 -1.83
C PRO A 234 -31.93 20.02 -2.79
N LEU A 235 -32.25 19.84 -4.07
CA LEU A 235 -31.26 19.83 -5.13
C LEU A 235 -30.76 21.26 -5.38
N GLN A 236 -29.45 21.46 -5.29
CA GLN A 236 -28.81 22.73 -5.57
C GLN A 236 -28.02 22.65 -6.88
N ASP A 237 -27.87 23.76 -7.61
CA ASP A 237 -27.06 23.84 -8.83
C ASP A 237 -25.57 23.92 -8.48
N LEU A 238 -25.08 22.88 -7.81
CA LEU A 238 -23.72 22.71 -7.32
C LEU A 238 -23.05 21.54 -8.03
N GLN A 239 -21.77 21.69 -8.35
CA GLN A 239 -20.93 20.62 -8.89
C GLN A 239 -19.75 20.38 -7.96
N LEU A 240 -19.72 19.22 -7.31
CA LEU A 240 -18.63 18.87 -6.40
C LEU A 240 -17.64 17.92 -7.06
N GLN A 241 -16.35 18.08 -6.75
CA GLN A 241 -15.29 17.10 -6.99
C GLN A 241 -15.04 16.35 -5.70
N VAL A 242 -14.94 15.01 -5.77
CA VAL A 242 -14.78 14.16 -4.59
C VAL A 242 -13.61 13.19 -4.81
N HIS A 243 -12.76 13.06 -3.81
CA HIS A 243 -11.66 12.09 -3.81
C HIS A 243 -11.38 11.61 -2.39
N LEU A 244 -10.77 10.43 -2.27
CA LEU A 244 -10.36 9.83 -1.01
C LEU A 244 -8.85 9.59 -1.10
N ALA A 245 -8.08 10.37 -0.34
CA ALA A 245 -6.62 10.32 -0.35
C ALA A 245 -6.08 9.71 0.94
N LEU A 246 -5.11 8.81 0.85
CA LEU A 246 -4.35 8.34 2.01
C LEU A 246 -3.42 9.46 2.51
N THR A 247 -3.41 9.70 3.82
CA THR A 247 -2.57 10.73 4.43
C THR A 247 -1.41 10.11 5.22
N PRO A 248 -0.19 10.67 5.15
CA PRO A 248 1.00 10.11 5.82
C PRO A 248 1.09 10.51 7.30
N MET A 249 -0.04 10.66 7.97
CA MET A 249 -0.13 11.09 9.37
C MET A 249 -0.73 9.98 10.23
N PRO A 250 0.08 9.09 10.82
CA PRO A 250 -0.45 7.99 11.59
C PRO A 250 -1.27 8.47 12.80
N VAL A 251 -2.43 7.86 13.01
CA VAL A 251 -3.32 8.12 14.14
C VAL A 251 -3.34 6.91 15.07
N GLU A 252 -2.98 7.15 16.33
CA GLU A 252 -2.97 6.15 17.40
C GLU A 252 -4.37 6.00 18.02
N GLU A 253 -5.28 5.35 17.30
CA GLU A 253 -6.58 4.93 17.81
C GLU A 253 -6.65 3.40 17.86
N GLY A 254 -6.77 2.79 19.04
CA GLY A 254 -6.87 1.34 19.19
C GLY A 254 -5.52 0.58 19.13
N PRO A 255 -5.48 -0.66 18.61
CA PRO A 255 -4.27 -1.48 18.65
C PRO A 255 -3.22 -0.99 17.65
N LEU A 256 -1.94 -1.15 18.03
CA LEU A 256 -0.81 -0.95 17.12
C LEU A 256 -0.80 -2.04 16.03
N PRO A 257 -0.37 -1.73 14.79
CA PRO A 257 0.18 -0.44 14.35
C PRO A 257 -0.85 0.68 14.23
N PRO A 258 -0.45 1.96 14.36
CA PRO A 258 -1.35 3.10 14.18
C PRO A 258 -2.01 3.07 12.79
N TYR A 259 -3.22 3.61 12.69
CA TYR A 259 -3.93 3.70 11.41
C TYR A 259 -3.36 4.82 10.54
N LEU A 260 -3.36 4.63 9.22
CA LEU A 260 -3.19 5.73 8.27
C LEU A 260 -4.58 6.28 7.91
N PRO A 261 -4.85 7.58 8.12
CA PRO A 261 -6.13 8.16 7.79
C PRO A 261 -6.32 8.32 6.30
N TYR A 262 -7.56 8.14 5.86
CA TYR A 262 -8.02 8.52 4.54
C TYR A 262 -8.80 9.83 4.64
N LEU A 263 -8.35 10.85 3.92
CA LEU A 263 -9.02 12.13 3.80
C LEU A 263 -10.04 12.08 2.65
N LEU A 264 -11.33 12.11 3.01
CA LEU A 264 -12.41 12.37 2.05
C LEU A 264 -12.47 13.88 1.81
N LEU A 265 -12.00 14.30 0.65
CA LEU A 265 -11.98 15.69 0.23
C LEU A 265 -13.13 15.97 -0.73
N VAL A 266 -13.92 17.00 -0.43
CA VAL A 266 -15.07 17.45 -1.21
C VAL A 266 -14.88 18.93 -1.53
N VAL A 267 -14.75 19.25 -2.82
CA VAL A 267 -14.41 20.59 -3.30
C VAL A 267 -15.47 21.05 -4.28
N ASP A 268 -15.90 22.30 -4.17
CA ASP A 268 -16.74 22.92 -5.20
C ASP A 268 -15.94 23.15 -6.47
N ALA A 269 -16.42 22.62 -7.60
CA ALA A 269 -15.68 22.58 -8.85
C ALA A 269 -15.55 23.95 -9.52
N GLU A 270 -16.42 24.91 -9.19
CA GLU A 270 -16.43 26.25 -9.79
C GLU A 270 -15.60 27.25 -8.99
N SER A 271 -15.81 27.32 -7.67
CA SER A 271 -15.13 28.25 -6.78
C SER A 271 -13.79 27.75 -6.24
N GLY A 272 -13.53 26.44 -6.28
CA GLY A 272 -12.37 25.83 -5.64
C GLY A 272 -12.45 25.74 -4.11
N MET A 273 -13.57 26.17 -3.51
CA MET A 273 -13.72 26.11 -2.05
C MET A 273 -13.88 24.66 -1.56
N VAL A 274 -13.18 24.33 -0.48
CA VAL A 274 -13.34 23.03 0.20
C VAL A 274 -14.68 23.03 0.95
N ALA A 275 -15.63 22.24 0.45
CA ALA A 275 -16.93 22.05 1.09
C ALA A 275 -16.88 21.02 2.23
N GLY A 276 -15.91 20.11 2.22
CA GLY A 276 -15.71 19.12 3.27
C GLY A 276 -14.33 18.47 3.21
N ALA A 277 -13.81 18.14 4.39
CA ALA A 277 -12.55 17.44 4.60
C ALA A 277 -12.75 16.51 5.80
N GLU A 278 -13.08 15.25 5.55
CA GLU A 278 -13.40 14.26 6.59
C GLU A 278 -12.29 13.22 6.70
N LEU A 279 -11.84 12.92 7.91
CA LEU A 279 -10.87 11.85 8.16
C LEU A 279 -11.60 10.54 8.45
N LEU A 280 -11.23 9.49 7.74
CA LEU A 280 -11.75 8.14 7.89
C LEU A 280 -10.60 7.19 8.27
N LEU A 281 -10.89 6.23 9.17
CA LEU A 281 -9.93 5.21 9.58
C LEU A 281 -10.40 3.83 9.12
N ALA A 282 -9.45 3.02 8.66
CA ALA A 282 -9.66 1.63 8.25
C ALA A 282 -9.82 0.68 9.44
N GLN A 283 -10.72 0.98 10.37
CA GLN A 283 -10.91 0.27 11.64
C GLN A 283 -12.15 -0.64 11.63
N PRO A 284 -12.03 -1.94 11.95
CA PRO A 284 -10.80 -2.68 12.26
C PRO A 284 -9.92 -3.00 11.04
N THR A 285 -10.49 -3.04 9.84
CA THR A 285 -9.80 -3.38 8.59
C THR A 285 -10.08 -2.38 7.47
N LEU A 286 -9.32 -2.46 6.38
CA LEU A 286 -9.57 -1.66 5.17
C LEU A 286 -10.96 -1.88 4.58
N ALA A 287 -11.57 -3.06 4.75
CA ALA A 287 -12.94 -3.31 4.29
C ALA A 287 -13.97 -2.42 5.03
N ASP A 288 -13.69 -2.07 6.28
CA ASP A 288 -14.56 -1.25 7.13
C ASP A 288 -14.46 0.25 6.83
N LEU A 289 -13.46 0.67 6.05
CA LEU A 289 -13.32 2.05 5.58
C LEU A 289 -14.47 2.44 4.63
N TRP A 290 -14.77 1.57 3.66
CA TRP A 290 -15.65 1.91 2.54
C TRP A 290 -17.09 2.25 2.96
N PRO A 291 -17.72 1.54 3.90
CA PRO A 291 -19.04 1.90 4.41
C PRO A 291 -19.13 3.28 5.06
N GLN A 292 -18.00 3.87 5.49
CA GLN A 292 -17.97 5.19 6.13
C GLN A 292 -18.05 6.35 5.12
N VAL A 293 -17.65 6.12 3.85
CA VAL A 293 -17.53 7.17 2.83
C VAL A 293 -18.87 7.85 2.54
N LEU A 294 -19.93 7.06 2.32
CA LEU A 294 -21.25 7.62 1.99
C LEU A 294 -21.81 8.45 3.16
N PRO A 295 -21.91 7.94 4.41
CA PRO A 295 -22.33 8.74 5.56
C PRO A 295 -21.58 10.06 5.69
N LYS A 296 -20.25 10.04 5.56
CA LYS A 296 -19.42 11.26 5.61
C LYS A 296 -19.71 12.24 4.48
N LEU A 297 -19.96 11.74 3.27
CA LEU A 297 -20.40 12.59 2.17
C LEU A 297 -21.80 13.21 2.43
N LEU A 298 -22.71 12.47 3.07
CA LEU A 298 -24.04 12.99 3.43
C LEU A 298 -23.96 14.07 4.52
N GLU A 299 -23.05 13.94 5.48
CA GLU A 299 -22.77 14.99 6.47
C GLU A 299 -22.33 16.30 5.79
N VAL A 300 -21.55 16.21 4.70
CA VAL A 300 -21.20 17.40 3.90
C VAL A 300 -22.44 18.03 3.27
N PHE A 301 -23.34 17.22 2.67
CA PHE A 301 -24.58 17.74 2.07
C PHE A 301 -25.50 18.38 3.12
N ASP A 302 -25.55 17.83 4.33
CA ASP A 302 -26.30 18.41 5.43
C ASP A 302 -25.72 19.78 5.82
N ARG A 303 -24.41 19.92 5.95
CA ARG A 303 -23.78 21.24 6.21
C ARG A 303 -24.02 22.26 5.11
N LEU A 304 -24.06 21.82 3.85
CA LEU A 304 -24.43 22.65 2.69
C LEU A 304 -25.95 22.93 2.61
N GLN A 305 -26.74 22.30 3.48
CA GLN A 305 -28.20 22.34 3.49
C GLN A 305 -28.80 22.00 2.12
N GLY A 306 -28.18 21.06 1.41
CA GLY A 306 -28.62 20.60 0.10
C GLY A 306 -27.67 19.62 -0.55
N ARG A 307 -28.20 18.88 -1.52
CA ARG A 307 -27.45 17.91 -2.32
C ARG A 307 -27.04 18.53 -3.66
N PRO A 308 -25.84 18.22 -4.18
CA PRO A 308 -25.37 18.77 -5.43
C PRO A 308 -26.13 18.17 -6.62
N LYS A 309 -26.20 18.91 -7.72
CA LYS A 309 -26.72 18.40 -8.99
C LYS A 309 -25.76 17.38 -9.60
N ARG A 310 -24.46 17.54 -9.37
CA ARG A 310 -23.43 16.69 -9.94
C ARG A 310 -22.27 16.45 -8.99
N ILE A 311 -21.75 15.22 -9.01
CA ILE A 311 -20.44 14.87 -8.46
C ILE A 311 -19.52 14.39 -9.58
N GLN A 312 -18.28 14.88 -9.57
CA GLN A 312 -17.18 14.43 -10.40
C GLN A 312 -16.25 13.52 -9.58
N LEU A 313 -15.83 12.41 -10.19
CA LEU A 313 -14.83 11.50 -9.64
C LEU A 313 -13.81 11.14 -10.72
N VAL A 314 -12.57 10.95 -10.30
CA VAL A 314 -11.55 10.21 -11.07
C VAL A 314 -11.54 8.74 -10.65
N SER A 315 -11.72 8.47 -9.35
CA SER A 315 -11.59 7.13 -8.79
C SER A 315 -12.66 6.16 -9.23
N GLU A 316 -12.22 5.02 -9.78
CA GLU A 316 -13.06 3.87 -10.12
C GLU A 316 -13.70 3.26 -8.87
N ARG A 317 -12.93 3.15 -7.78
CA ARG A 317 -13.40 2.62 -6.49
C ARG A 317 -14.58 3.42 -5.96
N LEU A 318 -14.42 4.74 -5.91
CA LEU A 318 -15.47 5.64 -5.45
C LEU A 318 -16.66 5.65 -6.41
N TYR A 319 -16.44 5.48 -7.71
CA TYR A 319 -17.54 5.38 -8.66
C TYR A 319 -18.43 4.16 -8.37
N HIS A 320 -17.82 2.97 -8.20
CA HIS A 320 -18.55 1.75 -7.86
C HIS A 320 -19.25 1.83 -6.50
N LEU A 321 -18.63 2.50 -5.53
CA LEU A 321 -19.20 2.70 -4.20
C LEU A 321 -20.38 3.68 -4.21
N LEU A 322 -20.31 4.77 -4.98
CA LEU A 322 -21.24 5.90 -4.84
C LEU A 322 -22.32 5.94 -5.93
N ALA A 323 -22.16 5.25 -7.06
CA ALA A 323 -23.08 5.37 -8.20
C ALA A 323 -24.55 5.06 -7.85
N ALA A 324 -24.81 3.92 -7.20
CA ALA A 324 -26.15 3.53 -6.79
C ALA A 324 -26.77 4.50 -5.76
N PRO A 325 -26.14 4.76 -4.59
CA PRO A 325 -26.74 5.63 -3.58
C PRO A 325 -26.91 7.08 -4.06
N LEU A 326 -25.96 7.65 -4.82
CA LEU A 326 -26.10 9.00 -5.37
C LEU A 326 -27.21 9.08 -6.43
N GLY A 327 -27.41 8.02 -7.21
CA GLY A 327 -28.53 7.91 -8.15
C GLY A 327 -29.90 8.00 -7.46
N GLU A 328 -30.06 7.33 -6.32
CA GLU A 328 -31.29 7.41 -5.51
C GLU A 328 -31.52 8.81 -4.94
N LEU A 329 -30.44 9.48 -4.54
CA LEU A 329 -30.46 10.89 -4.16
C LEU A 329 -30.69 11.82 -5.34
N GLY A 330 -30.80 11.34 -6.59
CA GLY A 330 -30.96 12.18 -7.77
C GLY A 330 -29.76 13.08 -8.07
N VAL A 331 -28.57 12.69 -7.60
CA VAL A 331 -27.29 13.35 -7.87
C VAL A 331 -26.64 12.68 -9.08
N LYS A 332 -26.27 13.45 -10.10
CA LYS A 332 -25.61 12.89 -11.27
C LYS A 332 -24.14 12.62 -10.97
N LEU A 333 -23.71 11.37 -11.05
CA LEU A 333 -22.29 11.02 -10.96
C LEU A 333 -21.64 11.04 -12.35
N THR A 334 -20.47 11.68 -12.47
CA THR A 334 -19.70 11.71 -13.71
C THR A 334 -18.23 11.40 -13.49
N ARG A 335 -17.66 10.59 -14.39
CA ARG A 335 -16.21 10.39 -14.44
C ARG A 335 -15.55 11.60 -15.08
N ALA A 336 -14.46 12.05 -14.50
CA ALA A 336 -13.58 13.09 -15.02
C ALA A 336 -12.18 12.50 -15.22
N ARG A 337 -11.40 13.08 -16.13
CA ARG A 337 -9.97 12.73 -16.27
C ARG A 337 -9.11 13.48 -15.27
N THR A 338 -9.45 14.73 -15.00
CA THR A 338 -8.77 15.61 -14.04
C THR A 338 -9.82 16.34 -13.20
N MET A 339 -9.43 16.74 -11.99
CA MET A 339 -10.25 17.53 -11.07
C MET A 339 -9.42 18.69 -10.51
N PRO A 340 -9.16 19.75 -11.30
CA PRO A 340 -8.14 20.75 -10.97
C PRO A 340 -8.34 21.45 -9.62
N ALA A 341 -9.59 21.78 -9.28
CA ALA A 341 -9.91 22.42 -8.00
C ALA A 341 -9.60 21.49 -6.81
N LEU A 342 -9.92 20.20 -6.93
CA LEU A 342 -9.59 19.20 -5.91
C LEU A 342 -8.09 18.92 -5.86
N GLU A 343 -7.42 18.83 -7.01
CA GLU A 343 -5.98 18.62 -7.13
C GLU A 343 -5.21 19.76 -6.45
N GLU A 344 -5.60 21.01 -6.70
CA GLU A 344 -5.03 22.20 -6.04
C GLU A 344 -5.25 22.17 -4.52
N ALA A 345 -6.47 21.86 -4.06
CA ALA A 345 -6.78 21.76 -2.65
C ALA A 345 -5.97 20.64 -1.95
N LEU A 346 -5.80 19.49 -2.60
CA LEU A 346 -5.01 18.37 -2.07
C LEU A 346 -3.53 18.72 -2.02
N GLN A 347 -2.98 19.35 -3.06
CA GLN A 347 -1.57 19.78 -3.05
C GLN A 347 -1.32 20.83 -1.95
N GLY A 348 -2.22 21.79 -1.79
CA GLY A 348 -2.11 22.78 -0.71
C GLY A 348 -2.15 22.15 0.69
N PHE A 349 -2.96 21.11 0.88
CA PHE A 349 -2.98 20.34 2.13
C PHE A 349 -1.65 19.61 2.37
N GLU A 350 -1.09 18.98 1.34
CA GLU A 350 0.20 18.27 1.44
C GLU A 350 1.38 19.21 1.71
N ASP A 351 1.41 20.37 1.07
CA ASP A 351 2.44 21.40 1.30
C ASP A 351 2.39 21.92 2.75
N TRP A 352 1.17 22.10 3.28
CA TRP A 352 0.98 22.46 4.68
C TRP A 352 1.49 21.37 5.64
N LEU A 353 1.26 20.09 5.32
CA LEU A 353 1.79 18.97 6.09
C LEU A 353 3.32 18.86 6.05
N ALA A 354 3.93 19.18 4.92
CA ALA A 354 5.39 19.13 4.77
C ALA A 354 6.11 20.25 5.55
N THR A 355 5.41 21.33 5.89
CA THR A 355 5.97 22.52 6.55
C THR A 355 5.58 22.68 8.02
N SER A 356 4.63 21.88 8.50
CA SER A 356 4.16 21.84 9.89
C SER A 356 4.86 20.73 10.67
#